data_AF-A0A2P4XB34-F1
#
_entry.id   AF-A0A2P4XB34-F1
#
_cell.length_a   1.000
_cell.length_b   1.000
_cell.length_c   1.000
_cell.angle_alpha   90.00
_cell.angle_beta   90.00
_cell.angle_gamma   90.00
#
_symmetry.space_group_name_H-M   'P 1'
#
loop_
_entity.id
_entity.type
_entity.pdbx_description
1 polymer ?
#
loop_
_entity_poly.entity_id
_entity_poly.type
_entity_poly.pdbx_seq_one_letter_code
_entity_poly.pdbx_strand_id
1 'polypeptide(L)'
;MWVFGYGSIVWKTEFPAEDTVFGYVEGWHRRFWQGSPDHRGSPEAKGRVVPDEEVEDTLTKLDNREQAGYDRQIVDVHCVDGVVRKALVYIATPSNSDFLGPSPVDEMAKEIATRSGFSGPNFEYLFKLCDCMRALQVRDPHLIALEKATRKYTSAMTWSANDTGCGIQ
;
A
#
# COMPACT_ATOMS: atom_id res chain seq x y z
N MET A 1 16.85 -12.31 4.33
CA MET A 1 16.53 -10.94 4.83
C MET A 1 15.02 -10.79 4.80
N TRP A 2 14.40 -10.20 5.83
CA TRP A 2 12.96 -9.92 5.83
C TRP A 2 12.67 -8.53 5.29
N VAL A 3 11.60 -8.38 4.51
CA VAL A 3 11.06 -7.09 4.08
C VAL A 3 9.65 -6.97 4.66
N PHE A 4 9.37 -5.87 5.35
CA PHE A 4 8.04 -5.59 5.88
C PHE A 4 7.21 -4.92 4.80
N GLY A 5 6.26 -5.68 4.30
CA GLY A 5 5.35 -5.24 3.26
C GLY A 5 4.05 -4.71 3.82
N TYR A 6 3.63 -3.53 3.38
CA TYR A 6 2.47 -2.85 3.92
C TYR A 6 1.61 -2.21 2.80
N GLY A 7 2.06 -2.24 1.55
CA GLY A 7 1.29 -1.88 0.37
C GLY A 7 0.71 -3.07 -0.40
N SER A 8 0.98 -3.10 -1.71
CA SER A 8 0.39 -4.07 -2.63
C SER A 8 0.89 -5.49 -2.41
N ILE A 9 2.11 -5.60 -1.90
CA ILE A 9 2.82 -6.82 -1.50
C ILE A 9 2.02 -7.75 -0.58
N VAL A 10 1.01 -7.22 0.14
CA VAL A 10 0.11 -8.01 1.00
C VAL A 10 -0.77 -8.98 0.18
N TRP A 11 -1.05 -8.67 -1.09
CA TRP A 11 -1.79 -9.56 -2.02
C TRP A 11 -1.06 -9.84 -3.33
N LYS A 12 -0.01 -9.10 -3.64
CA LYS A 12 0.72 -9.18 -4.91
C LYS A 12 2.21 -9.20 -4.66
N THR A 13 2.77 -10.38 -4.46
CA THR A 13 4.22 -10.58 -4.32
C THR A 13 4.80 -10.98 -5.67
N GLU A 14 5.44 -10.04 -6.37
CA GLU A 14 6.04 -10.26 -7.70
C GLU A 14 7.55 -10.59 -7.63
N PHE A 15 8.02 -11.10 -6.51
CA PHE A 15 9.40 -11.53 -6.34
C PHE A 15 9.44 -12.85 -5.55
N PRO A 16 10.48 -13.68 -5.76
CA PRO A 16 10.62 -14.94 -5.04
C PRO A 16 10.86 -14.66 -3.55
N ALA A 17 9.95 -15.14 -2.70
CA ALA A 17 10.12 -15.16 -1.25
C ALA A 17 10.30 -16.61 -0.79
N GLU A 18 11.32 -16.87 0.01
CA GLU A 18 11.53 -18.19 0.64
C GLU A 18 10.46 -18.48 1.69
N ASP A 19 10.09 -17.45 2.47
CA ASP A 19 9.08 -17.51 3.53
C ASP A 19 8.23 -16.23 3.54
N THR A 20 6.99 -16.34 4.02
CA THR A 20 6.09 -15.21 4.28
C THR A 20 5.39 -15.41 5.62
N VAL A 21 5.34 -14.36 6.44
CA VAL A 21 4.62 -14.38 7.72
C VAL A 21 3.94 -13.05 7.94
N PHE A 22 2.68 -13.08 8.39
CA PHE A 22 1.96 -11.88 8.76
C PHE A 22 2.45 -11.33 10.11
N GLY A 23 2.44 -10.01 10.23
CA GLY A 23 2.80 -9.32 11.46
C GLY A 23 2.47 -7.84 11.40
N TYR A 24 2.75 -7.14 12.49
CA TYR A 24 2.56 -5.70 12.60
C TYR A 24 3.80 -5.01 13.18
N VAL A 25 3.87 -3.70 12.96
CA VAL A 25 4.87 -2.82 13.54
C VAL A 25 4.17 -1.77 14.40
N GLU A 26 4.79 -1.40 15.52
CA GLU A 26 4.25 -0.42 16.45
C GLU A 26 4.82 0.99 16.18
N GLY A 27 4.06 2.04 16.54
CA GLY A 27 4.51 3.43 16.38
C GLY A 27 4.40 4.00 14.96
N TRP A 28 3.90 3.21 14.00
CA TRP A 28 3.74 3.61 12.60
C TRP A 28 2.28 3.65 12.17
N HIS A 29 2.00 4.48 11.16
CA HIS A 29 0.66 4.59 10.59
C HIS A 29 0.72 4.55 9.07
N ARG A 30 -0.06 3.65 8.48
CA ARG A 30 -0.30 3.58 7.05
C ARG A 30 -1.13 4.78 6.57
N ARG A 31 -0.71 5.46 5.51
CA ARG A 31 -1.43 6.61 4.92
C ARG A 31 -1.36 6.62 3.39
N PHE A 32 -2.48 7.00 2.76
CA PHE A 32 -2.64 7.15 1.30
C PHE A 32 -2.12 8.51 0.82
N TRP A 33 -0.91 8.85 1.23
CA TRP A 33 -0.29 10.16 0.96
C TRP A 33 0.75 10.10 -0.16
N GLN A 34 1.00 8.91 -0.70
CA GLN A 34 1.90 8.72 -1.81
C GLN A 34 1.13 8.77 -3.13
N GLY A 35 1.65 9.55 -4.07
CA GLY A 35 1.19 9.61 -5.45
C GLY A 35 1.67 8.41 -6.25
N SER A 36 0.82 7.87 -7.12
CA SER A 36 1.18 6.88 -8.13
C SER A 36 0.97 7.47 -9.52
N PRO A 37 2.04 7.95 -10.19
CA PRO A 37 1.95 8.60 -11.50
C PRO A 37 1.79 7.61 -12.67
N ASP A 38 1.82 6.30 -12.43
CA ASP A 38 1.99 5.26 -13.44
C ASP A 38 1.12 4.02 -13.19
N HIS A 39 1.11 3.46 -11.98
CA HIS A 39 0.37 2.24 -11.68
C HIS A 39 -1.11 2.49 -11.43
N ARG A 40 -1.45 3.45 -10.56
CA ARG A 40 -2.83 3.73 -10.12
C ARG A 40 -3.32 5.12 -10.52
N GLY A 41 -2.54 5.84 -11.31
CA GLY A 41 -2.93 7.11 -11.91
C GLY A 41 -2.09 7.40 -13.15
N SER A 42 -2.00 8.68 -13.51
CA SER A 42 -1.15 9.19 -14.58
C SER A 42 -0.24 10.31 -14.06
N PRO A 43 0.75 10.77 -14.83
CA PRO A 43 1.60 11.90 -14.45
C PRO A 43 0.79 13.19 -14.16
N GLU A 44 -0.30 13.40 -14.90
CA GLU A 44 -1.20 14.56 -14.78
C GLU A 44 -2.24 14.37 -13.67
N ALA A 45 -2.57 13.13 -13.32
CA ALA A 45 -3.58 12.78 -12.32
C ALA A 45 -3.13 11.56 -11.49
N LYS A 46 -2.15 11.77 -10.60
CA LYS A 46 -1.52 10.71 -9.79
C LYS A 46 -2.53 9.99 -8.90
N GLY A 47 -2.59 8.67 -8.89
CA GLY A 47 -3.40 7.93 -7.92
C GLY A 47 -2.90 8.17 -6.50
N ARG A 48 -3.72 7.88 -5.48
CA ARG A 48 -3.27 7.77 -4.09
C ARG A 48 -3.08 6.32 -3.70
N VAL A 49 -1.88 6.01 -3.23
CA VAL A 49 -1.49 4.69 -2.74
C VAL A 49 -0.81 4.83 -1.38
N VAL A 50 -0.58 3.71 -0.72
CA VAL A 50 0.48 3.66 0.30
C VAL A 50 1.78 3.39 -0.44
N PRO A 51 2.93 3.86 0.08
CA PRO A 51 4.21 3.59 -0.56
C PRO A 51 4.38 2.10 -0.85
N ASP A 52 4.73 1.75 -2.09
CA ASP A 52 4.81 0.36 -2.52
C ASP A 52 6.23 -0.17 -2.38
N GLU A 53 6.35 -1.33 -1.74
CA GLU A 53 7.61 -2.05 -1.56
C GLU A 53 7.86 -2.98 -2.75
N GLU A 54 7.97 -2.44 -3.96
CA GLU A 54 8.51 -3.23 -5.08
C GLU A 54 9.96 -3.61 -4.76
N VAL A 55 10.21 -4.90 -4.50
CA VAL A 55 11.52 -5.49 -4.15
C VAL A 55 12.23 -6.06 -5.39
N GLU A 56 11.90 -5.59 -6.60
CA GLU A 56 12.45 -6.20 -7.81
C GLU A 56 13.87 -5.69 -8.14
N ASP A 57 14.82 -6.62 -8.04
CA ASP A 57 16.27 -6.53 -8.21
C ASP A 57 17.04 -5.65 -7.20
N THR A 58 17.22 -6.26 -6.02
CA THR A 58 18.52 -6.47 -5.36
C THR A 58 19.39 -5.22 -5.20
N LEU A 59 19.16 -4.48 -4.10
CA LEU A 59 20.03 -3.45 -3.48
C LEU A 59 20.35 -2.20 -4.33
N THR A 60 20.49 -2.33 -5.64
CA THR A 60 20.94 -1.29 -6.58
C THR A 60 19.83 -0.29 -6.88
N LYS A 61 18.58 -0.76 -7.08
CA LYS A 61 17.42 0.16 -7.14
C LYS A 61 17.04 0.71 -5.76
N LEU A 62 17.51 0.08 -4.68
CA LEU A 62 17.21 0.50 -3.30
C LEU A 62 17.98 1.77 -2.95
N ASP A 63 19.21 1.94 -3.44
CA ASP A 63 19.98 3.19 -3.28
C ASP A 63 19.41 4.33 -4.14
N ASN A 64 18.86 4.02 -5.32
CA ASN A 64 18.16 5.01 -6.16
C ASN A 64 16.89 5.56 -5.48
N ARG A 65 16.26 4.77 -4.60
CA ARG A 65 15.06 5.18 -3.86
C ARG A 65 15.35 6.15 -2.73
N GLU A 66 16.50 6.02 -2.06
CA GLU A 66 16.96 7.04 -1.10
C GLU A 66 17.14 8.40 -1.79
N GLN A 67 17.69 8.39 -2.99
CA GLN A 67 17.79 9.60 -3.83
C GLN A 67 16.42 10.11 -4.32
N ALA A 68 15.42 9.23 -4.43
CA ALA A 68 14.05 9.56 -4.82
C ALA A 68 13.13 9.91 -3.63
N GLY A 69 13.66 10.07 -2.40
CA GLY A 69 12.89 10.48 -1.23
C GLY A 69 12.18 9.35 -0.48
N TYR A 70 12.74 8.15 -0.49
CA TYR A 70 12.34 7.07 0.42
C TYR A 70 13.38 6.89 1.52
N ASP A 71 12.94 6.69 2.75
CA ASP A 71 13.80 6.27 3.87
C ASP A 71 13.72 4.74 4.05
N ARG A 72 14.81 4.17 4.57
CA ARG A 72 14.95 2.74 4.88
C ARG A 72 15.15 2.56 6.37
N GLN A 73 14.28 1.77 7.00
CA GLN A 73 14.43 1.46 8.42
C GLN A 73 14.36 -0.03 8.67
N ILE A 74 15.13 -0.50 9.66
CA ILE A 74 14.96 -1.84 10.20
C ILE A 74 14.02 -1.73 11.40
N VAL A 75 12.87 -2.39 11.30
CA VAL A 75 11.84 -2.37 12.34
C VAL A 75 11.66 -3.75 12.94
N ASP A 76 11.21 -3.78 14.19
CA ASP A 76 10.78 -5.00 14.87
C ASP A 76 9.33 -5.30 14.45
N VAL A 77 9.13 -6.43 13.77
CA VAL A 77 7.84 -6.92 13.31
C VAL A 77 7.34 -7.98 14.28
N HIS A 78 6.20 -7.73 14.90
CA HIS A 78 5.52 -8.68 15.78
C HIS A 78 4.68 -9.63 14.91
N CYS A 79 5.20 -10.84 14.68
CA CYS A 79 4.56 -11.81 13.79
C CYS A 79 3.45 -12.60 14.50
N VAL A 80 2.51 -13.12 13.71
CA VAL A 80 1.35 -13.89 14.21
C VAL A 80 1.72 -15.23 14.85
N ASP A 81 2.92 -15.74 14.60
CA ASP A 81 3.48 -16.93 15.24
C ASP A 81 4.13 -16.64 16.60
N GLY A 82 4.04 -15.40 17.09
CA GLY A 82 4.57 -14.97 18.38
C GLY A 82 6.06 -14.61 18.36
N VAL A 83 6.72 -14.68 17.21
CA VAL A 83 8.14 -14.34 17.06
C VAL A 83 8.29 -12.90 16.58
N VAL A 84 9.20 -12.13 17.20
CA VAL A 84 9.58 -10.81 16.71
C VAL A 84 10.72 -10.94 15.71
N ARG A 85 10.54 -10.42 14.50
CA ARG A 85 11.54 -10.46 13.42
C ARG A 85 11.98 -9.05 13.03
N LYS A 86 13.27 -8.87 12.75
CA LYS A 86 13.78 -7.64 12.16
C LYS A 86 13.55 -7.65 10.66
N ALA A 87 12.87 -6.63 10.13
CA ALA A 87 12.59 -6.49 8.72
C ALA A 87 12.90 -5.09 8.20
N LEU A 88 13.34 -5.01 6.96
CA LEU A 88 13.53 -3.75 6.24
C LEU A 88 12.17 -3.20 5.81
N VAL A 89 11.91 -1.92 6.10
CA VAL A 89 10.71 -1.20 5.64
C VAL A 89 11.11 0.02 4.83
N TYR A 90 10.35 0.30 3.77
CA TYR A 90 10.52 1.50 2.93
C TYR A 90 9.45 2.51 3.27
N ILE A 91 9.84 3.76 3.52
CA ILE A 91 8.92 4.81 3.93
C ILE A 91 9.08 5.98 2.96
N ALA A 92 8.02 6.37 2.26
CA ALA A 92 8.07 7.60 1.48
C ALA A 92 8.14 8.81 2.42
N THR A 93 9.14 9.65 2.24
CA THR A 93 9.32 10.87 3.02
C THR A 93 8.64 12.05 2.30
N PRO A 94 8.40 13.18 3.00
CA PRO A 94 7.91 14.40 2.35
C PRO A 94 8.84 14.98 1.29
N SER A 95 10.11 14.56 1.19
CA SER A 95 11.02 15.00 0.12
C SER A 95 10.82 14.21 -1.18
N ASN A 96 9.99 13.17 -1.19
CA ASN A 96 9.61 12.45 -2.39
C ASN A 96 8.77 13.34 -3.32
N SER A 97 9.11 13.42 -4.61
CA SER A 97 8.39 14.24 -5.60
C SER A 97 6.94 13.83 -5.85
N ASP A 98 6.60 12.59 -5.49
CA ASP A 98 5.26 12.03 -5.57
C ASP A 98 4.55 12.06 -4.21
N PHE A 99 5.15 12.62 -3.16
CA PHE A 99 4.45 12.81 -1.88
C PHE A 99 3.34 13.85 -2.05
N LEU A 100 2.09 13.40 -2.04
CA LEU A 100 0.90 14.25 -2.10
C LEU A 100 0.51 14.77 -0.71
N GLY A 101 0.98 14.12 0.34
CA GLY A 101 0.73 14.51 1.72
C GLY A 101 -0.72 14.30 2.18
N PRO A 102 -1.02 14.78 3.41
CA PRO A 102 -2.36 14.73 3.98
C PRO A 102 -3.36 15.55 3.19
N SER A 103 -4.58 15.03 3.08
CA SER A 103 -5.74 15.72 2.52
C SER A 103 -7.00 15.18 3.23
N PRO A 104 -8.12 15.92 3.26
CA PRO A 104 -9.40 15.42 3.76
C PRO A 104 -9.77 14.06 3.13
N VAL A 105 -10.32 13.15 3.94
CA VAL A 105 -10.71 11.79 3.51
C VAL A 105 -11.63 11.82 2.28
N ASP A 106 -12.54 12.77 2.19
CA ASP A 106 -13.47 12.90 1.07
C ASP A 106 -12.77 13.32 -0.25
N GLU A 107 -11.78 14.21 -0.17
CA GLU A 107 -10.97 14.60 -1.34
C GLU A 107 -10.13 13.42 -1.81
N MET A 108 -9.41 12.76 -0.89
CA MET A 108 -8.67 11.54 -1.21
C MET A 108 -9.57 10.47 -1.83
N ALA A 109 -10.79 10.30 -1.31
CA ALA A 109 -11.75 9.34 -1.83
C ALA A 109 -12.22 9.65 -3.26
N LYS A 110 -12.44 10.92 -3.59
CA LYS A 110 -12.75 11.34 -4.98
C LYS A 110 -11.62 10.98 -5.91
N GLU A 111 -10.39 11.31 -5.53
CA GLU A 111 -9.20 11.00 -6.32
C GLU A 111 -9.04 9.50 -6.53
N ILE A 112 -9.18 8.69 -5.48
CA ILE A 112 -9.10 7.23 -5.55
C ILE A 112 -10.23 6.65 -6.41
N ALA A 113 -11.43 7.21 -6.36
CA ALA A 113 -12.57 6.71 -7.12
C ALA A 113 -12.44 6.97 -8.62
N THR A 114 -11.80 8.08 -9.03
CA THR A 114 -11.79 8.52 -10.44
C THR A 114 -10.48 8.29 -11.17
N ARG A 115 -9.37 8.05 -10.47
CA ARG A 115 -8.05 7.87 -11.10
C ARG A 115 -7.80 6.41 -11.46
N SER A 116 -7.04 6.21 -12.53
CA SER A 116 -6.64 4.90 -13.05
C SER A 116 -5.27 5.01 -13.69
N GLY A 117 -4.48 3.95 -13.59
CA GLY A 117 -3.18 3.85 -14.26
C GLY A 117 -3.01 2.51 -14.96
N PHE A 118 -1.76 2.16 -15.27
CA PHE A 118 -1.40 0.92 -15.95
C PHE A 118 -1.86 -0.34 -15.21
N SER A 119 -1.82 -0.33 -13.87
CA SER A 119 -2.27 -1.44 -13.01
C SER A 119 -3.79 -1.42 -12.73
N GLY A 120 -4.54 -0.59 -13.46
CA GLY A 120 -5.99 -0.46 -13.35
C GLY A 120 -6.46 0.69 -12.45
N PRO A 121 -7.75 0.72 -12.11
CA PRO A 121 -8.36 1.75 -11.29
C PRO A 121 -7.72 1.86 -9.90
N ASN A 122 -7.64 3.07 -9.36
CA ASN A 122 -7.06 3.30 -8.05
C ASN A 122 -7.93 2.72 -6.92
N PHE A 123 -9.25 2.75 -7.05
CA PHE A 123 -10.15 2.18 -6.03
C PHE A 123 -9.93 0.67 -5.83
N GLU A 124 -9.53 -0.07 -6.86
CA GLU A 124 -9.23 -1.50 -6.73
C GLU A 124 -8.07 -1.76 -5.77
N TYR A 125 -7.03 -0.91 -5.82
CA TYR A 125 -5.92 -0.97 -4.88
C TYR A 125 -6.41 -0.81 -3.44
N LEU A 126 -7.23 0.22 -3.19
CA LEU A 126 -7.78 0.48 -1.86
C LEU A 126 -8.64 -0.70 -1.38
N PHE A 127 -9.54 -1.21 -2.21
CA PHE A 127 -10.45 -2.28 -1.83
C PHE A 127 -9.72 -3.60 -1.61
N LYS A 128 -8.76 -3.97 -2.46
CA LYS A 128 -7.91 -5.15 -2.24
C LYS A 128 -7.16 -5.06 -0.92
N LEU A 129 -6.55 -3.90 -0.63
CA LEU A 129 -5.88 -3.69 0.65
C LEU A 129 -6.85 -3.80 1.85
N CYS A 130 -8.05 -3.22 1.75
CA CYS A 130 -9.06 -3.32 2.81
C CYS A 130 -9.51 -4.78 3.04
N ASP A 131 -9.69 -5.54 1.97
CA ASP A 131 -10.08 -6.95 2.03
C ASP A 131 -8.98 -7.79 2.69
N CYS A 132 -7.72 -7.57 2.35
CA CYS A 132 -6.58 -8.20 3.01
C CYS A 132 -6.54 -7.89 4.50
N MET A 133 -6.62 -6.61 4.88
CA MET A 133 -6.58 -6.21 6.29
C MET A 133 -7.75 -6.81 7.07
N ARG A 134 -8.94 -6.88 6.46
CA ARG A 134 -10.12 -7.49 7.08
C ARG A 134 -9.96 -9.00 7.28
N ALA A 135 -9.39 -9.70 6.29
CA ALA A 135 -9.13 -11.13 6.39
C ALA A 135 -8.06 -11.46 7.44
N LEU A 136 -7.10 -10.54 7.65
CA LEU A 136 -6.12 -10.58 8.75
C LEU A 136 -6.67 -10.07 10.09
N GLN A 137 -7.95 -9.68 10.16
CA GLN A 137 -8.59 -9.11 11.34
C GLN A 137 -7.92 -7.85 11.89
N VAL A 138 -7.22 -7.11 11.03
CA VAL A 138 -6.55 -5.84 11.36
C VAL A 138 -7.54 -4.68 11.21
N ARG A 139 -7.67 -3.88 12.28
CA ARG A 139 -8.47 -2.66 12.26
C ARG A 139 -7.61 -1.44 11.93
N ASP A 140 -7.74 -0.94 10.71
CA ASP A 140 -7.10 0.31 10.27
C ASP A 140 -8.17 1.41 10.07
N PRO A 141 -8.29 2.39 11.00
CA PRO A 141 -9.29 3.45 10.90
C PRO A 141 -9.19 4.30 9.64
N HIS A 142 -7.98 4.49 9.10
CA HIS A 142 -7.75 5.30 7.90
C HIS A 142 -8.28 4.58 6.66
N LEU A 143 -7.98 3.27 6.53
CA LEU A 143 -8.53 2.45 5.45
C LEU A 143 -10.04 2.36 5.51
N ILE A 144 -10.61 2.12 6.70
CA ILE A 144 -12.07 2.03 6.89
C ILE A 144 -12.76 3.35 6.48
N ALA A 145 -12.20 4.49 6.88
CA ALA A 145 -12.75 5.80 6.53
C ALA A 145 -12.67 6.07 5.03
N LEU A 146 -11.53 5.77 4.41
CA LEU A 146 -11.33 5.91 2.97
C LEU A 146 -12.25 4.97 2.18
N GLU A 147 -12.31 3.69 2.51
CA GLU A 147 -13.17 2.71 1.84
C GLU A 147 -14.62 3.17 1.83
N LYS A 148 -15.13 3.59 3.00
CA LYS A 148 -16.49 4.12 3.14
C LYS A 148 -16.72 5.36 2.29
N ALA A 149 -15.76 6.29 2.24
CA ALA A 149 -15.88 7.51 1.46
C ALA A 149 -15.80 7.23 -0.05
N THR A 150 -14.86 6.40 -0.51
CA THR A 150 -14.66 6.02 -1.91
C THR A 150 -15.89 5.32 -2.48
N ARG A 151 -16.56 4.46 -1.69
CA ARG A 151 -17.80 3.78 -2.10
C ARG A 151 -18.95 4.72 -2.48
N LYS A 152 -18.95 5.97 -2.00
CA LYS A 152 -19.95 6.99 -2.40
C LYS A 152 -19.76 7.46 -3.84
N TYR A 153 -18.54 7.36 -4.37
CA TYR A 153 -18.15 7.83 -5.70
C TYR A 153 -18.04 6.67 -6.71
N THR A 154 -17.91 5.43 -6.25
CA THR A 154 -17.81 4.23 -7.12
C THR A 154 -19.15 3.52 -7.35
N SER A 155 -20.25 3.95 -6.73
CA SER A 155 -21.56 3.26 -6.77
C SER A 155 -22.18 3.18 -8.19
N ALA A 156 -21.62 3.87 -9.18
CA ALA A 156 -21.99 3.80 -10.59
C ALA A 156 -21.19 2.75 -11.41
N MET A 157 -20.20 2.09 -10.81
CA MET A 157 -19.31 1.13 -11.49
C MET A 157 -19.36 -0.22 -10.78
N THR A 158 -19.84 -1.26 -11.47
CA THR A 158 -19.91 -2.64 -10.96
C THR A 158 -18.51 -3.20 -10.73
N TRP A 159 -18.06 -3.21 -9.47
CA TRP A 159 -16.92 -4.00 -9.00
C TRP A 159 -17.42 -5.36 -8.51
N SER A 160 -16.89 -6.45 -9.07
CA SER A 160 -17.14 -7.81 -8.58
C SER A 160 -16.05 -8.18 -7.58
N ALA A 161 -16.44 -8.43 -6.33
CA ALA A 161 -15.53 -8.74 -5.22
C ALA A 161 -14.90 -10.16 -5.29
N ASN A 162 -14.94 -10.83 -6.43
CA ASN A 162 -14.57 -12.25 -6.56
C ASN A 162 -13.06 -12.51 -6.72
N ASP A 163 -12.20 -11.50 -6.57
CA ASP A 163 -10.75 -11.62 -6.68
C ASP A 163 -10.08 -11.14 -5.38
N THR A 164 -10.45 -11.75 -4.25
CA THR A 164 -9.73 -11.59 -2.98
C THR A 164 -8.41 -12.37 -3.08
N GLY A 165 -7.47 -11.88 -3.89
CA GLY A 165 -6.12 -12.43 -4.06
C GLY A 165 -5.25 -12.34 -2.80
N CYS A 166 -5.84 -12.21 -1.61
CA CYS A 166 -5.14 -12.37 -0.36
C CYS A 166 -4.80 -13.86 -0.26
N GLY A 167 -3.57 -14.23 -0.60
CA GLY A 167 -3.04 -15.60 -0.53
C GLY A 167 -2.89 -16.07 0.91
N ILE A 168 -3.99 -16.10 1.65
CA ILE A 168 -4.08 -16.69 2.98
C ILE A 168 -4.15 -18.20 2.75
N GLN A 169 -2.99 -18.83 2.66
CA GLN A 169 -2.83 -20.27 2.87
C GLN A 169 -2.23 -20.50 4.26
#